data_AF-A0A2V9T353-F1
#
_entry.id   AF-A0A2V9T353-F1
#
_cell.length_a   1.000
_cell.length_b   1.000
_cell.length_c   1.000
_cell.angle_alpha   90.00
_cell.angle_beta   90.00
_cell.angle_gamma   90.00
#
_symmetry.space_group_name_H-M   'P 1'
#
loop_
_entity.id
_entity.type
_entity.pdbx_description
1 polymer ?
#
loop_
_entity_poly.entity_id
_entity_poly.type
_entity_poly.pdbx_seq_one_letter_code
_entity_poly.pdbx_strand_id
1 'polypeptide(L)'
;MWPRTVVFVTWDDWGGWYDHVVPPNVEQWDSKRAQYPGDAHPEFDGQQFRYGSRVPCLVISPYARKGFVSPTQHSHISLVKFCQTLLGIQSVNPRLDTSDDMSDCFDPTKAPLAPPNLLPPTALGRGGGGGTSVPVPVPRKPQRP
;
A
#
# COMPACT_ATOMS: atom_id res chain seq x y z
N MET A 1 16.96 1.23 -17.06
CA MET A 1 15.65 0.72 -16.60
C MET A 1 14.93 1.73 -15.71
N TRP A 2 15.55 2.18 -14.60
CA TRP A 2 14.94 3.05 -13.60
C TRP A 2 14.10 4.24 -14.10
N PRO A 3 14.53 5.07 -15.08
CA PRO A 3 13.73 6.20 -15.58
C PRO A 3 12.36 5.81 -16.18
N ARG A 4 12.08 4.52 -16.37
CA ARG A 4 10.83 3.99 -16.93
C ARG A 4 10.21 2.90 -16.04
N THR A 5 10.44 2.98 -14.73
CA THR A 5 9.96 1.97 -13.78
C THR A 5 9.04 2.60 -12.75
N VAL A 6 7.96 1.90 -12.45
CA VAL A 6 7.09 2.18 -11.29
C VAL A 6 7.02 0.88 -10.50
N VAL A 7 7.23 0.97 -9.20
CA VAL A 7 7.09 -0.15 -8.27
C VAL A 7 6.03 0.23 -7.24
N PHE A 8 5.03 -0.64 -7.11
CA PHE A 8 4.06 -0.58 -6.03
C PHE A 8 4.39 -1.66 -5.02
N VAL A 9 4.43 -1.30 -3.74
CA VAL A 9 4.48 -2.26 -2.62
C VAL A 9 3.18 -2.14 -1.87
N THR A 10 2.38 -3.19 -1.87
CA THR A 10 1.05 -3.23 -1.24
C THR A 10 0.90 -4.53 -0.46
N TRP A 11 -0.12 -4.58 0.38
CA TRP A 11 -0.58 -5.80 1.02
C TRP A 11 -1.86 -6.26 0.33
N ASP A 12 -2.07 -7.57 0.27
CA ASP A 12 -3.27 -8.18 -0.28
C ASP A 12 -4.47 -8.01 0.67
N ASP A 13 -4.25 -8.15 1.98
CA ASP A 13 -5.24 -7.87 3.02
C ASP A 13 -4.62 -7.27 4.30
N TRP A 14 -5.47 -6.98 5.30
CA TRP A 14 -5.08 -6.32 6.55
C TRP A 14 -4.68 -7.28 7.69
N GLY A 15 -4.67 -8.59 7.44
CA GLY A 15 -4.22 -9.63 8.37
C GLY A 15 -5.07 -9.80 9.63
N GLY A 16 -6.27 -9.21 9.70
CA GLY A 16 -7.09 -9.21 10.91
C GLY A 16 -6.69 -8.17 11.96
N TRP A 17 -5.70 -7.30 11.68
CA TRP A 17 -5.28 -6.26 12.61
C TRP A 17 -6.28 -5.12 12.72
N TYR A 18 -6.26 -4.45 13.87
CA TYR A 18 -7.14 -3.31 14.12
C TYR A 18 -6.74 -2.09 13.26
N ASP A 19 -7.74 -1.49 12.63
CA ASP A 19 -7.68 -0.16 12.03
C ASP A 19 -8.83 0.67 12.59
N HIS A 20 -8.54 1.93 12.94
CA HIS A 20 -9.53 2.85 13.50
C HIS A 20 -10.45 3.45 12.43
N VAL A 21 -10.07 3.43 11.15
CA VAL A 21 -10.89 3.99 10.08
C VAL A 21 -11.96 3.00 9.68
N VAL A 22 -13.21 3.42 9.78
CA VAL A 22 -14.36 2.67 9.28
C VAL A 22 -14.27 2.59 7.76
N PRO A 23 -14.26 1.39 7.16
CA PRO A 23 -14.22 1.24 5.71
C PRO A 23 -15.46 1.87 5.07
N PRO A 24 -15.31 2.69 4.02
CA PRO A 24 -16.45 3.31 3.36
C PRO A 24 -17.25 2.26 2.58
N ASN A 25 -18.57 2.36 2.65
CA ASN A 25 -19.47 1.52 1.88
C ASN A 25 -19.56 2.04 0.43
N VAL A 26 -18.72 1.50 -0.45
CA VAL A 26 -18.68 1.89 -1.88
C VAL A 26 -19.42 0.91 -2.80
N GLU A 27 -19.71 -0.29 -2.31
CA GLU A 27 -20.40 -1.34 -3.05
C GLU A 27 -21.20 -2.17 -2.05
N GLN A 28 -22.46 -2.46 -2.40
CA GLN A 28 -23.31 -3.35 -1.63
C GLN A 28 -23.43 -4.69 -2.35
N TRP A 29 -23.63 -5.74 -1.58
CA TRP A 29 -23.93 -7.06 -2.12
C TRP A 29 -25.25 -7.02 -2.90
N ASP A 30 -25.22 -7.61 -4.08
CA ASP A 30 -26.36 -7.82 -4.98
C ASP A 30 -26.26 -9.25 -5.48
N SER A 31 -27.05 -10.14 -4.91
CA SER A 31 -27.14 -11.57 -5.21
C SER A 31 -27.32 -11.86 -6.69
N LYS A 32 -27.91 -10.93 -7.45
CA LYS A 32 -28.10 -11.05 -8.91
C LYS A 32 -26.81 -10.90 -9.71
N ARG A 33 -25.74 -10.39 -9.08
CA ARG A 33 -24.41 -10.23 -9.67
C ARG A 33 -23.45 -11.36 -9.29
N ALA A 34 -23.90 -12.36 -8.53
CA ALA A 34 -23.07 -13.51 -8.19
C ALA A 34 -22.64 -14.26 -9.47
N GLN A 35 -21.38 -14.67 -9.48
CA GLN A 35 -20.79 -15.38 -10.63
C GLN A 35 -21.42 -16.76 -10.82
N TYR A 36 -21.77 -17.44 -9.72
CA TYR A 36 -22.43 -18.74 -9.72
C TYR A 36 -23.70 -18.71 -8.87
N PRO A 37 -24.74 -19.48 -9.22
CA PRO A 37 -25.98 -19.50 -8.43
C PRO A 37 -25.79 -19.90 -6.96
N GLY A 38 -24.81 -20.75 -6.67
CA GLY A 38 -24.48 -21.16 -5.30
C GLY A 38 -23.87 -20.06 -4.44
N ASP A 39 -23.31 -19.02 -5.07
CA ASP A 39 -22.67 -17.89 -4.40
C ASP A 39 -23.61 -16.69 -4.29
N ALA A 40 -24.90 -16.83 -4.65
CA ALA A 40 -25.85 -15.71 -4.69
C ALA A 40 -26.12 -15.10 -3.31
N HIS A 41 -26.15 -15.91 -2.26
CA HIS A 41 -26.38 -15.49 -0.87
C HIS A 41 -27.31 -14.26 -0.70
N PRO A 42 -28.60 -14.35 -1.07
CA PRO A 42 -29.54 -13.22 -0.99
C PRO A 42 -29.73 -12.65 0.43
N GLU A 43 -29.40 -13.43 1.46
CA GLU A 43 -29.41 -13.01 2.86
C GLU A 43 -28.48 -11.82 3.17
N PHE A 44 -27.51 -11.54 2.30
CA PHE A 44 -26.60 -10.41 2.45
C PHE A 44 -26.95 -9.21 1.56
N ASP A 45 -28.04 -9.24 0.79
CA ASP A 45 -28.40 -8.15 -0.11
C ASP A 45 -28.49 -6.80 0.61
N GLY A 46 -27.85 -5.77 0.03
CA GLY A 46 -27.76 -4.43 0.62
C GLY A 46 -26.70 -4.24 1.71
N GLN A 47 -26.03 -5.31 2.14
CA GLN A 47 -24.88 -5.20 3.06
C GLN A 47 -23.62 -4.73 2.34
N GLN A 48 -22.71 -4.08 3.07
CA GLN A 48 -21.45 -3.61 2.51
C GLN A 48 -20.61 -4.78 1.95
N PHE A 49 -20.03 -4.57 0.78
CA PHE A 49 -19.25 -5.55 0.04
C PHE A 49 -17.92 -4.96 -0.43
N ARG A 50 -16.87 -5.80 -0.45
CA ARG A 50 -15.49 -5.56 -0.94
C ARG A 50 -14.56 -4.66 -0.14
N TYR A 51 -14.98 -3.46 0.25
CA TYR A 51 -14.07 -2.57 0.99
C TYR A 51 -13.96 -3.03 2.45
N GLY A 52 -12.72 -3.24 2.90
CA GLY A 52 -12.37 -3.65 4.25
C GLY A 52 -11.41 -2.66 4.92
N SER A 53 -10.80 -3.08 6.02
CA SER A 53 -9.78 -2.29 6.74
C SER A 53 -8.63 -1.88 5.81
N ARG A 54 -8.01 -0.73 6.07
CA ARG A 54 -6.98 -0.20 5.17
C ARG A 54 -5.75 -1.07 5.20
N VAL A 55 -5.07 -1.10 4.06
CA VAL A 55 -3.73 -1.65 3.90
C VAL A 55 -2.76 -0.54 3.49
N PRO A 56 -1.47 -0.63 3.85
CA PRO A 56 -0.50 0.32 3.35
C PRO A 56 -0.28 0.14 1.84
N CYS A 57 0.14 1.20 1.15
CA CYS A 57 0.58 1.14 -0.24
C CYS A 57 1.71 2.15 -0.44
N LEU A 58 2.82 1.70 -1.00
CA LEU A 58 3.98 2.53 -1.30
C LEU A 58 4.15 2.65 -2.81
N VAL A 59 4.37 3.89 -3.28
CA VAL A 59 4.64 4.20 -4.68
C VAL A 59 6.09 4.62 -4.83
N ILE A 60 6.86 3.85 -5.60
CA ILE A 60 8.30 4.05 -5.79
C ILE A 60 8.58 4.22 -7.29
N SER A 61 9.02 5.41 -7.67
CA SER A 61 9.30 5.76 -9.07
C SER A 61 10.21 7.00 -9.14
N PRO A 62 11.01 7.18 -10.21
CA PRO A 62 11.66 8.46 -10.49
C PRO A 62 10.67 9.64 -10.55
N TYR A 63 9.40 9.37 -10.87
CA TYR A 63 8.33 10.37 -11.00
C TYR A 63 7.41 10.45 -9.77
N ALA A 64 7.55 9.56 -8.78
CA ALA A 64 6.74 9.61 -7.56
C ALA A 64 7.04 10.90 -6.76
N ARG A 65 6.00 11.54 -6.19
CA ARG A 65 6.17 12.74 -5.37
C ARG A 65 6.96 12.40 -4.10
N LYS A 66 8.00 13.19 -3.79
CA LYS A 66 8.93 12.90 -2.69
C LYS A 66 8.29 13.27 -1.35
N GLY A 67 8.32 12.35 -0.37
CA GLY A 67 7.81 12.59 0.98
C GLY A 67 6.31 12.88 1.01
N PHE A 68 5.58 12.40 0.02
CA PHE A 68 4.16 12.67 -0.16
C PHE A 68 3.33 11.51 0.38
N VAL A 69 2.32 11.84 1.18
CA VAL A 69 1.25 10.92 1.58
C VAL A 69 0.00 11.37 0.86
N SER A 70 -0.53 10.50 -0.01
CA SER A 70 -1.76 10.80 -0.73
C SER A 70 -2.94 10.88 0.26
N PRO A 71 -3.74 11.96 0.23
CA PRO A 71 -4.98 12.04 0.99
C PRO A 71 -6.18 11.39 0.25
N THR A 72 -5.97 10.94 -0.99
CA THR A 72 -7.01 10.36 -1.84
C THR A 72 -7.30 8.92 -1.42
N GLN A 73 -8.55 8.50 -1.57
CA GLN A 73 -8.95 7.12 -1.31
C GLN A 73 -8.54 6.20 -2.46
N HIS A 74 -7.54 5.36 -2.20
CA HIS A 74 -7.06 4.33 -3.12
C HIS A 74 -7.61 2.95 -2.75
N SER A 75 -7.69 2.07 -3.73
CA SER A 75 -8.02 0.64 -3.53
C SER A 75 -7.10 -0.25 -4.35
N HIS A 76 -7.17 -1.57 -4.17
CA HIS A 76 -6.46 -2.51 -5.04
C HIS A 76 -6.83 -2.36 -6.53
N ILE A 77 -8.04 -1.86 -6.82
CA ILE A 77 -8.46 -1.59 -8.20
C ILE A 77 -7.73 -0.38 -8.78
N SER A 78 -7.29 0.57 -7.95
CA SER A 78 -6.55 1.74 -8.38
C SER A 78 -5.21 1.39 -9.03
N LEU A 79 -4.57 0.29 -8.62
CA LEU A 79 -3.34 -0.21 -9.29
C LEU A 79 -3.64 -0.68 -10.73
N VAL A 80 -4.78 -1.34 -10.92
CA VAL A 80 -5.21 -1.78 -12.25
C VAL A 80 -5.59 -0.57 -13.10
N LYS A 81 -6.26 0.42 -12.51
CA LYS A 81 -6.64 1.67 -13.18
C LYS A 81 -5.41 2.45 -13.60
N PHE A 82 -4.40 2.55 -12.75
CA PHE A 82 -3.11 3.15 -13.08
C PHE A 82 -2.49 2.49 -14.32
N CYS A 83 -2.40 1.16 -14.36
CA CYS A 83 -1.87 0.44 -15.52
C CYS A 83 -2.70 0.69 -16.78
N GLN A 84 -4.03 0.72 -16.66
CA GLN A 84 -4.92 1.03 -17.77
C GLN A 84 -4.64 2.43 -18.34
N THR A 85 -4.61 3.44 -17.48
CA THR A 85 -4.35 4.84 -17.86
C THR A 85 -2.95 4.98 -18.46
N LEU A 86 -1.93 4.39 -17.83
CA LEU A 86 -0.54 4.50 -18.26
C LEU A 86 -0.30 3.84 -19.64
N LEU A 87 -0.95 2.71 -19.90
CA LEU A 87 -0.76 1.93 -21.12
C LEU A 87 -1.78 2.25 -22.22
N GLY A 88 -2.77 3.11 -21.94
CA GLY A 88 -3.85 3.43 -22.88
C GLY A 88 -4.77 2.24 -23.18
N ILE A 89 -4.95 1.32 -22.23
CA ILE A 89 -5.82 0.16 -22.39
C ILE A 89 -7.28 0.61 -22.26
N GLN A 90 -8.18 0.04 -23.06
CA GLN A 90 -9.61 0.35 -22.96
C GLN A 90 -10.20 -0.15 -21.62
N SER A 91 -11.29 0.48 -21.18
CA SER A 91 -12.08 -0.02 -20.05
C SER A 91 -12.45 -1.50 -20.23
N VAL A 92 -12.26 -2.28 -19.18
CA VAL A 92 -12.67 -3.70 -19.13
C VAL A 92 -13.95 -3.91 -18.34
N ASN A 93 -14.32 -3.01 -17.42
CA ASN A 93 -15.58 -3.09 -16.67
C ASN A 93 -15.92 -1.74 -15.98
N PRO A 94 -17.21 -1.49 -15.66
CA PRO A 94 -17.65 -0.23 -15.04
C PRO A 94 -17.04 0.07 -13.66
N ARG A 95 -16.59 -0.96 -12.93
CA ARG A 95 -15.96 -0.77 -11.62
C ARG A 95 -14.58 -0.14 -11.76
N LEU A 96 -13.84 -0.54 -12.79
CA LEU A 96 -12.56 0.06 -13.11
C LEU A 96 -12.73 1.50 -13.61
N ASP A 97 -13.83 1.80 -14.31
CA ASP A 97 -14.12 3.17 -14.79
C ASP A 97 -14.36 4.18 -13.67
N THR A 98 -14.88 3.72 -12.54
CA THR A 98 -15.19 4.54 -11.38
C THR A 98 -14.08 4.55 -10.32
N SER A 99 -12.98 3.84 -10.57
CA SER A 99 -11.83 3.78 -9.67
C SER A 99 -10.85 4.93 -9.89
N ASP A 100 -10.19 5.36 -8.82
CA ASP A 100 -9.07 6.30 -8.87
C ASP A 100 -7.83 5.67 -9.57
N ASP A 101 -7.00 6.48 -10.23
CA ASP A 101 -5.85 6.03 -11.03
C ASP A 101 -4.48 6.25 -10.39
N MET A 102 -4.43 6.70 -9.12
CA MET A 102 -3.23 7.05 -8.36
C MET A 102 -2.36 8.15 -8.97
N SER A 103 -2.87 8.93 -9.92
CA SER A 103 -2.10 9.98 -10.61
C SER A 103 -1.56 11.06 -9.66
N ASP A 104 -2.25 11.32 -8.55
CA ASP A 104 -1.85 12.28 -7.52
C ASP A 104 -0.52 11.93 -6.83
N CYS A 105 -0.13 10.66 -6.88
CA CYS A 105 1.13 10.15 -6.35
C CYS A 105 2.34 10.51 -7.23
N PHE A 106 2.11 10.98 -8.47
CA PHE A 106 3.16 11.25 -9.45
C PHE A 106 3.23 12.73 -9.81
N ASP A 107 4.44 13.17 -10.15
CA ASP A 107 4.69 14.42 -10.86
C ASP A 107 5.43 14.06 -12.15
N PRO A 108 4.75 14.00 -13.31
CA PRO A 108 5.39 13.65 -14.57
C PRO A 108 6.17 14.82 -15.18
N THR A 109 6.02 16.03 -14.65
CA THR A 109 6.64 17.24 -15.23
C THR A 109 8.09 17.43 -14.79
N LYS A 110 8.49 16.80 -13.68
CA LYS A 110 9.87 16.86 -13.18
C LYS A 110 10.82 15.95 -13.95
N ALA A 111 12.11 16.30 -13.89
CA ALA A 111 13.18 15.39 -14.31
C ALA A 111 13.17 14.11 -13.45
N PRO A 112 13.44 12.92 -14.04
CA PRO A 112 13.43 11.67 -13.31
C PRO A 112 14.49 11.67 -12.21
N LEU A 113 14.09 11.35 -10.98
CA LEU A 113 15.03 11.20 -9.87
C LEU A 113 15.99 10.02 -10.13
N ALA A 114 17.21 10.10 -9.61
CA ALA A 114 18.16 8.97 -9.63
C ALA A 114 17.62 7.78 -8.80
N PRO A 115 18.03 6.53 -9.09
CA PRO A 115 17.63 5.40 -8.26
C PRO A 115 18.14 5.56 -6.83
N PRO A 116 17.46 4.99 -5.82
CA PRO A 116 17.94 5.01 -4.45
C PRO A 116 19.34 4.41 -4.36
N ASN A 117 20.26 5.12 -3.68
CA ASN A 117 21.56 4.57 -3.35
C ASN A 117 21.40 3.63 -2.15
N LEU A 118 21.01 2.39 -2.43
CA LEU A 118 20.83 1.37 -1.40
C LEU A 118 22.20 0.91 -0.92
N LEU A 119 22.37 0.87 0.40
CA LEU A 119 23.48 0.12 0.98
C LEU A 119 23.38 -1.34 0.51
N PRO A 120 24.52 -2.03 0.31
CA PRO A 120 24.48 -3.47 0.03
C PRO A 120 23.59 -4.15 1.07
N PRO A 121 22.77 -5.15 0.68
CA PRO A 121 21.91 -5.82 1.64
C PRO A 121 22.77 -6.28 2.82
N THR A 122 22.55 -5.69 3.98
CA THR A 122 23.09 -6.25 5.21
C THR A 122 22.50 -7.65 5.26
N ALA A 123 23.33 -8.68 5.12
CA ALA A 123 22.88 -10.05 5.31
C ALA A 123 22.11 -10.06 6.64
N LEU A 124 20.83 -10.47 6.61
CA LEU A 124 20.07 -10.68 7.82
C LEU A 124 20.84 -11.78 8.56
N GLY A 125 21.70 -11.38 9.49
CA GLY A 125 22.72 -12.24 10.03
C GLY A 125 22.06 -13.49 10.59
N ARG A 126 22.41 -14.65 10.03
CA ARG A 126 22.20 -15.93 10.70
C ARG A 126 22.86 -15.76 12.06
N GLY A 127 22.07 -15.69 13.14
CA GLY A 127 22.52 -15.38 14.48
C GLY A 127 23.78 -16.17 14.84
N GLY A 128 24.91 -15.48 14.78
CA GLY A 128 26.20 -15.97 15.25
C GLY A 128 26.55 -15.12 16.46
N GLY A 129 26.51 -15.74 17.64
CA GLY A 129 26.85 -15.08 18.90
C GLY A 129 28.26 -14.49 18.83
N GLY A 130 28.33 -13.17 18.77
CA GLY A 130 29.56 -12.39 18.91
C GLY A 130 29.26 -11.26 19.86
N GLY A 131 29.57 -11.46 21.14
CA GLY A 131 29.31 -10.48 22.19
C GLY A 131 30.01 -9.17 21.91
N THR A 132 29.24 -8.09 21.78
CA THR A 132 29.73 -6.74 21.98
C THR A 132 29.36 -6.35 23.42
N SER A 133 30.37 -6.16 24.25
CA SER A 133 30.21 -5.64 25.60
C SER A 133 29.57 -4.26 25.54
N VAL A 134 28.33 -4.14 26.00
CA VAL A 134 27.72 -2.85 26.29
C VAL A 134 28.48 -2.24 27.48
N PRO A 135 28.98 -0.99 27.42
CA PRO A 135 29.58 -0.36 28.59
C PRO A 135 28.49 -0.17 29.65
N VAL A 136 28.69 -0.74 30.83
CA VAL A 136 27.83 -0.53 31.99
C VAL A 136 27.96 0.94 32.42
N PRO A 137 26.85 1.68 32.63
CA PRO A 137 26.92 3.04 33.15
C PRO A 137 27.54 3.04 34.56
N VAL A 138 28.59 3.84 34.76
CA VAL A 138 29.21 4.03 36.09
C VAL A 138 28.20 4.75 37.01
N PRO A 139 27.89 4.22 38.21
CA PRO A 139 27.03 4.92 39.16
C PRO A 139 27.67 6.23 39.60
N ARG A 140 26.91 7.34 39.56
CA ARG A 140 27.35 8.60 40.16
C ARG A 140 27.50 8.41 41.67
N LYS A 141 28.64 8.81 42.22
CA LYS A 141 28.85 8.84 43.68
C LYS A 141 27.78 9.71 44.33
N PRO A 142 27.18 9.28 45.46
CA PRO A 142 26.26 10.12 46.21
C PRO A 142 27.02 11.35 46.74
N GLN A 143 26.50 12.54 46.44
CA GLN A 143 26.91 13.75 47.14
C GLN A 143 26.41 13.63 48.58
N ARG A 144 27.32 13.76 49.54
CA ARG A 144 27.00 13.80 50.98
C ARG A 144 26.37 15.17 51.33
N PRO A 145 25.62 15.22 52.44
CA PRO A 145 24.45 16.09 52.62
C PRO A 145 24.75 17.59 52.63
#